data_AF-A0A531M5Q1-F1
#
_entry.id   AF-A0A531M5Q1-F1
#
_cell.length_a   1.000
_cell.length_b   1.000
_cell.length_c   1.000
_cell.angle_alpha   90.00
_cell.angle_beta   90.00
_cell.angle_gamma   90.00
#
_symmetry.space_group_name_H-M   'P 1'
#
loop_
_entity.id
_entity.type
_entity.pdbx_description
1 polymer ?
#
loop_
_entity_poly.entity_id
_entity_poly.type
_entity_poly.pdbx_seq_one_letter_code
_entity_poly.pdbx_strand_id
1 'polypeptide(L)'
;FWALAILALGFVIGALNGLLISLLKLQPFLVTLATWSILNGVAMIILPTDGGSIPTWWVGFASTQLFGLTSPVWMLLVLLLFWWWFRATRVGISIQATGSNEKSAFLSGVSITRVNLVTYGLSGLFAAGAALFLVTQTGAGSPTIGKDYILPSVAAAVIGGVSLFGGRGHLAGT
;
A
#
# COMPACT_ATOMS: atom_id res chain seq x y z
N PHE A 1 -18.34 4.87 7.79
CA PHE A 1 -18.74 4.87 6.38
C PHE A 1 -17.61 5.37 5.48
N TRP A 2 -17.13 6.60 5.65
CA TRP A 2 -16.05 7.19 4.83
C TRP A 2 -14.74 6.39 4.78
N ALA A 3 -14.33 5.74 5.88
CA ALA A 3 -13.13 4.90 5.87
C ALA A 3 -13.25 3.68 4.94
N LEU A 4 -14.41 3.04 4.85
CA LEU A 4 -14.59 1.92 3.92
C LEU A 4 -14.52 2.40 2.46
N ALA A 5 -15.07 3.57 2.17
CA ALA A 5 -14.97 4.18 0.85
C ALA A 5 -13.51 4.52 0.48
N ILE A 6 -12.73 5.05 1.43
CA ILE A 6 -11.30 5.35 1.24
C ILE A 6 -10.49 4.07 1.00
N LEU A 7 -10.74 3.02 1.78
CA LEU A 7 -10.08 1.73 1.61
C LEU A 7 -10.44 1.08 0.26
N ALA A 8 -11.72 1.13 -0.13
CA ALA A 8 -12.18 0.62 -1.42
C ALA A 8 -11.54 1.40 -2.58
N LEU A 9 -11.46 2.73 -2.47
CA LEU A 9 -10.84 3.58 -3.47
C LEU A 9 -9.33 3.31 -3.59
N GLY A 10 -8.63 3.13 -2.46
CA GLY A 10 -7.23 2.71 -2.43
C GLY A 10 -7.01 1.36 -3.11
N PHE A 11 -7.86 0.38 -2.83
CA PHE A 11 -7.82 -0.93 -3.48
C PHE A 11 -8.06 -0.83 -4.99
N VAL A 12 -9.05 -0.04 -5.43
CA VAL A 12 -9.37 0.14 -6.85
C VAL A 12 -8.22 0.80 -7.59
N ILE A 13 -7.65 1.87 -7.05
CA ILE A 13 -6.50 2.54 -7.69
C ILE A 13 -5.28 1.60 -7.74
N GLY A 14 -5.03 0.86 -6.67
CA GLY A 14 -4.02 -0.18 -6.64
C GLY A 14 -4.26 -1.25 -7.72
N ALA A 15 -5.47 -1.78 -7.81
CA ALA A 15 -5.84 -2.76 -8.81
C ALA A 15 -5.70 -2.22 -10.25
N LEU A 16 -6.03 -0.94 -10.48
CA LEU A 16 -5.82 -0.26 -11.77
C LEU A 16 -4.34 -0.19 -12.13
N ASN A 17 -3.46 0.12 -11.16
CA ASN A 17 -2.01 0.06 -11.39
C ASN A 17 -1.55 -1.34 -11.79
N GLY A 18 -2.01 -2.37 -11.06
CA GLY A 18 -1.69 -3.75 -11.39
C GLY A 18 -2.21 -4.19 -12.76
N LEU A 19 -3.39 -3.70 -13.14
CA LEU A 19 -3.99 -3.95 -14.44
C LEU A 19 -3.17 -3.28 -15.55
N LEU A 20 -2.85 -1.99 -15.42
CA LEU A 20 -2.03 -1.23 -16.38
C LEU A 20 -0.67 -1.87 -16.59
N ILE A 21 0.00 -2.27 -15.49
CA ILE A 21 1.30 -2.95 -15.54
C ILE A 21 1.19 -4.28 -16.31
N SER A 22 0.15 -5.07 -16.03
CA SER A 22 -0.04 -6.38 -16.67
C SER A 22 -0.45 -6.30 -18.15
N LEU A 23 -1.25 -5.29 -18.53
CA LEU A 23 -1.77 -5.15 -19.90
C LEU A 23 -0.77 -4.42 -20.80
N LEU A 24 -0.22 -3.31 -20.33
CA LEU A 24 0.68 -2.45 -21.11
C LEU A 24 2.14 -2.87 -21.00
N LYS A 25 2.46 -3.84 -20.13
CA LYS A 25 3.82 -4.32 -19.85
C LYS A 25 4.79 -3.18 -19.52
N LEU A 26 4.27 -2.14 -18.87
CA LEU A 26 5.04 -0.98 -18.45
C LEU A 26 5.85 -1.31 -17.20
N GLN A 27 6.97 -0.61 -17.02
CA GLN A 27 7.78 -0.73 -15.82
C GLN A 27 6.96 -0.25 -14.59
N PRO A 28 6.80 -1.08 -13.54
CA PRO A 28 5.96 -0.78 -12.39
C PRO A 28 6.19 0.58 -11.74
N PHE A 29 7.46 0.95 -11.59
CA PHE A 29 7.87 2.19 -10.95
C PHE A 29 7.34 3.44 -11.66
N LEU A 30 7.30 3.43 -12.99
CA LEU A 30 6.79 4.56 -13.77
C LEU A 30 5.27 4.70 -13.60
N VAL A 31 4.54 3.58 -13.58
CA VAL A 31 3.08 3.59 -13.43
C VAL A 31 2.68 4.09 -12.04
N THR A 32 3.37 3.65 -10.99
CA THR A 32 3.06 4.08 -9.63
C THR A 32 3.42 5.54 -9.38
N LEU A 33 4.53 6.04 -9.93
CA LEU A 33 4.88 7.47 -9.87
C LEU A 33 3.89 8.35 -10.64
N ALA A 34 3.50 7.93 -11.85
CA ALA A 34 2.51 8.66 -12.65
C ALA A 34 1.16 8.73 -11.91
N THR A 35 0.74 7.61 -11.31
CA THR A 35 -0.51 7.55 -10.54
C THR A 35 -0.45 8.43 -9.31
N TRP A 36 0.67 8.42 -8.58
CA TRP A 36 0.87 9.34 -7.47
C TRP A 36 0.75 10.81 -7.91
N SER A 37 1.40 11.18 -9.01
CA SER A 37 1.35 12.56 -9.54
C SER A 37 -0.08 12.99 -9.89
N ILE A 38 -0.84 12.11 -10.57
CA ILE A 38 -2.26 12.36 -10.89
C ILE A 38 -3.10 12.52 -9.62
N LEU A 39 -2.96 11.59 -8.67
CA LEU A 39 -3.71 11.66 -7.41
C LEU A 39 -3.36 12.89 -6.59
N ASN A 40 -2.09 13.31 -6.59
CA ASN A 40 -1.66 14.51 -5.89
C ASN A 40 -2.28 15.77 -6.50
N GLY A 41 -2.29 15.86 -7.84
CA GLY A 41 -2.97 16.96 -8.55
C GLY A 41 -4.47 17.00 -8.27
N VAL A 42 -5.14 15.84 -8.29
CA VAL A 42 -6.57 15.73 -7.95
C VAL A 42 -6.81 16.13 -6.48
N ALA A 43 -5.94 15.71 -5.56
CA ALA A 43 -6.06 16.06 -4.14
C ALA A 43 -5.93 17.57 -3.90
N MET A 44 -5.03 18.25 -4.62
CA MET A 44 -4.90 19.71 -4.55
C MET A 44 -6.12 20.46 -5.08
N ILE A 45 -6.80 19.92 -6.10
CA ILE A 45 -8.04 20.52 -6.63
C ILE A 45 -9.18 20.38 -5.61
N ILE A 46 -9.27 19.22 -4.94
CA ILE A 46 -10.34 18.94 -3.97
C ILE A 46 -10.12 19.72 -2.67
N LEU A 47 -8.89 19.76 -2.16
CA LEU A 47 -8.55 20.42 -0.90
C LEU A 47 -7.28 21.27 -1.07
N PRO A 48 -7.41 22.54 -1.51
CA PRO A 48 -6.27 23.40 -1.83
C PRO A 48 -5.46 23.87 -0.61
N THR A 49 -6.04 23.77 0.60
CA THR A 49 -5.42 24.22 1.84
C THR A 49 -5.70 23.19 2.93
N ASP A 50 -4.73 23.02 3.84
CA ASP A 50 -4.87 22.13 4.99
C ASP A 50 -6.16 22.46 5.76
N GLY A 51 -6.99 21.45 5.97
CA GLY A 51 -8.31 21.67 6.53
C GLY A 51 -9.15 20.41 6.67
N GLY A 52 -10.42 20.62 6.99
CA GLY A 52 -11.35 19.55 7.33
C GLY A 52 -11.37 19.25 8.82
N SER A 53 -12.56 18.89 9.33
CA SER A 53 -12.74 18.46 10.71
C SER A 53 -12.83 16.94 10.73
N ILE A 54 -11.88 16.29 11.38
CA ILE A 54 -12.00 14.87 11.69
C ILE A 54 -12.85 14.75 12.95
N PRO A 55 -13.83 13.83 12.99
CA PRO A 55 -14.60 13.57 14.19
C PRO A 55 -13.69 13.30 15.40
N THR A 56 -13.98 13.96 16.53
CA THR A 56 -13.15 13.90 17.75
C THR A 56 -12.99 12.49 18.30
N TRP A 57 -13.97 11.60 18.11
CA TRP A 57 -13.88 10.18 18.46
C TRP A 57 -12.81 9.43 17.66
N TRP A 58 -12.50 9.88 16.44
CA TRP A 58 -11.49 9.26 15.59
C TRP A 58 -10.07 9.68 15.97
N VAL A 59 -9.90 10.96 16.34
CA VAL A 59 -8.65 11.50 16.89
C VAL A 59 -8.35 10.89 18.25
N GLY A 60 -9.37 10.67 19.09
CA GLY A 60 -9.24 9.99 20.38
C GLY A 60 -8.65 8.57 20.26
N PHE A 61 -8.96 7.86 19.17
CA PHE A 61 -8.41 6.52 18.91
C PHE A 61 -6.90 6.53 18.62
N ALA A 62 -6.37 7.63 18.07
CA ALA A 62 -4.93 7.78 17.87
C ALA A 62 -4.20 8.01 19.20
N SER A 63 -4.83 8.73 20.13
CA SER A 63 -4.27 9.08 21.45
C SER A 63 -4.53 8.05 22.55
N THR A 64 -5.41 7.06 22.34
CA THR A 64 -5.64 5.99 23.33
C THR A 64 -4.39 5.14 23.50
N GLN A 65 -3.84 5.14 24.71
CA GLN A 65 -2.80 4.24 25.14
C GLN A 65 -3.46 3.01 25.75
N LEU A 66 -3.24 1.85 25.14
CA LEU A 66 -3.64 0.56 25.68
C LEU A 66 -2.38 -0.16 26.14
N PHE A 67 -2.32 -0.50 27.43
CA PHE A 67 -1.17 -1.18 28.05
C PHE A 67 0.18 -0.44 27.90
N GLY A 68 0.18 0.90 27.91
CA GLY A 68 1.40 1.72 27.78
C GLY A 68 1.99 1.77 26.36
N LEU A 69 1.33 1.15 25.38
CA LEU A 69 1.70 1.20 23.96
C LEU A 69 0.77 2.15 23.21
N THR A 70 1.37 3.05 22.41
CA THR A 70 0.64 3.98 21.55
C THR A 70 0.00 3.23 20.36
N SER A 71 -1.12 3.73 19.85
CA SER A 71 -1.86 3.17 18.72
C SER A 71 -1.05 2.76 17.46
N PRO A 72 0.07 3.44 17.04
CA PRO A 72 0.87 2.99 15.90
C PRO A 72 1.53 1.63 16.10
N VAL A 73 1.92 1.29 17.34
CA VAL A 73 2.62 0.03 17.64
C VAL A 73 1.67 -1.15 17.48
N TRP A 74 0.43 -1.00 17.95
CA TRP A 74 -0.61 -2.00 17.75
C TRP A 74 -0.93 -2.20 16.27
N MET A 75 -0.97 -1.12 15.47
CA MET A 75 -1.18 -1.23 14.03
C MET A 75 -0.05 -2.01 13.33
N LEU A 76 1.21 -1.74 13.70
CA LEU A 76 2.36 -2.49 13.20
C LEU A 76 2.29 -3.98 13.58
N LEU A 77 1.92 -4.30 14.82
CA LEU A 77 1.76 -5.68 15.28
C LEU A 77 0.67 -6.43 14.49
N VAL A 78 -0.48 -5.79 14.27
CA VAL A 78 -1.56 -6.35 13.45
C VAL A 78 -1.09 -6.57 12.02
N LEU A 79 -0.34 -5.64 11.43
CA LEU A 79 0.20 -5.78 10.08
C LEU A 79 1.19 -6.94 9.98
N LEU A 80 2.05 -7.12 10.99
CA LEU A 80 3.00 -8.24 11.10
C LEU A 80 2.27 -9.58 11.20
N LEU A 81 1.22 -9.67 12.03
CA LEU A 81 0.42 -10.87 12.18
C LEU A 81 -0.33 -11.21 10.88
N PHE A 82 -0.91 -10.19 10.24
CA PHE A 82 -1.56 -10.34 8.95
C PHE A 82 -0.56 -10.86 7.90
N TRP A 83 0.64 -10.29 7.85
CA TRP A 83 1.67 -10.73 6.91
C TRP A 83 2.08 -12.19 7.14
N TRP A 84 2.28 -12.59 8.40
CA TRP A 84 2.65 -13.97 8.74
C TRP A 84 1.58 -14.98 8.33
N TRP A 85 0.30 -14.64 8.49
CA TRP A 85 -0.78 -15.47 7.97
C TRP A 85 -0.85 -15.44 6.44
N PHE A 86 -0.72 -14.25 5.84
CA PHE A 86 -0.86 -14.03 4.40
C PHE A 86 0.20 -14.78 3.58
N ARG A 87 1.45 -14.89 4.06
CA ARG A 87 2.50 -15.66 3.37
C ARG A 87 2.18 -17.14 3.21
N ALA A 88 1.35 -17.71 4.08
CA ALA A 88 0.92 -19.11 3.99
C ALA A 88 -0.29 -19.31 3.07
N THR A 89 -0.94 -18.23 2.62
CA THR A 89 -2.10 -18.32 1.73
C THR A 89 -1.70 -18.58 0.28
N ARG A 90 -2.63 -19.13 -0.50
CA ARG A 90 -2.45 -19.37 -1.95
C ARG A 90 -2.05 -18.10 -2.70
N VAL A 91 -2.60 -16.96 -2.30
CA VAL A 91 -2.27 -15.65 -2.88
C VAL A 91 -0.82 -15.28 -2.57
N GLY A 92 -0.41 -15.36 -1.30
CA GLY A 92 0.98 -15.06 -0.90
C GLY A 92 2.03 -15.96 -1.58
N ILE A 93 1.72 -17.25 -1.76
CA ILE A 93 2.58 -18.20 -2.48
C ILE A 93 2.63 -17.85 -3.97
N SER A 94 1.49 -17.51 -4.59
CA SER A 94 1.46 -17.12 -6.01
C SER A 94 2.25 -15.84 -6.27
N ILE A 95 2.19 -14.85 -5.37
CA ILE A 95 2.98 -13.61 -5.47
C ILE A 95 4.48 -13.92 -5.42
N GLN A 96 4.91 -14.74 -4.46
CA GLN A 96 6.31 -15.16 -4.34
C GLN A 96 6.79 -15.95 -5.57
N ALA A 97 5.97 -16.87 -6.08
CA ALA A 97 6.29 -17.65 -7.26
C ALA A 97 6.48 -16.74 -8.49
N THR A 98 5.58 -15.78 -8.70
CA THR A 98 5.62 -14.85 -9.83
C THR A 98 6.81 -13.89 -9.73
N GLY A 99 7.16 -13.43 -8.53
CA GLY A 99 8.34 -12.60 -8.28
C GLY A 99 9.68 -13.32 -8.50
N SER A 100 9.71 -14.65 -8.35
CA SER A 100 10.92 -15.45 -8.59
C SER A 100 11.19 -15.69 -10.07
N ASN A 101 10.17 -16.07 -10.84
CA ASN A 101 10.25 -16.27 -12.29
C ASN A 101 8.84 -16.26 -12.89
N GLU A 102 8.48 -15.13 -13.50
CA GLU A 102 7.20 -14.90 -14.15
C GLU A 102 6.89 -15.96 -15.23
N LYS A 103 7.88 -16.34 -16.05
CA LYS A 103 7.70 -17.36 -17.10
C LYS A 103 7.41 -18.74 -16.51
N SER A 104 8.11 -19.12 -15.44
CA SER A 104 7.89 -20.41 -14.76
C SER A 104 6.53 -20.46 -14.06
N ALA A 105 6.12 -19.36 -13.44
CA ALA A 105 4.81 -19.23 -12.81
C ALA A 105 3.67 -19.36 -13.85
N PHE A 106 3.83 -18.74 -15.02
CA PHE A 106 2.87 -18.87 -16.12
C PHE A 106 2.76 -20.31 -16.63
N LEU A 107 3.90 -20.99 -16.84
CA LEU A 107 3.91 -22.41 -17.24
C LEU A 107 3.29 -23.33 -16.18
N SER A 108 3.33 -22.91 -14.91
CA SER A 108 2.68 -23.61 -13.79
C SER A 108 1.19 -23.28 -13.62
N GLY A 109 0.58 -22.58 -14.58
CA GLY A 109 -0.85 -22.25 -14.60
C GLY A 109 -1.24 -21.03 -13.74
N VAL A 110 -0.28 -20.24 -13.26
CA VAL A 110 -0.56 -19.02 -12.49
C VAL A 110 -0.84 -17.85 -13.44
N SER A 111 -2.02 -17.27 -13.35
CA SER A 111 -2.38 -16.08 -14.12
C SER A 111 -1.68 -14.83 -13.56
N ILE A 112 -0.59 -14.40 -14.21
CA ILE A 112 0.20 -13.23 -13.82
C ILE A 112 -0.66 -11.98 -13.64
N THR A 113 -1.59 -11.74 -14.58
CA THR A 113 -2.52 -10.60 -14.53
C THR A 113 -3.31 -10.54 -13.22
N ARG A 114 -3.82 -11.69 -12.75
CA ARG A 114 -4.58 -11.76 -11.49
C ARG A 114 -3.68 -11.53 -10.29
N VAL A 115 -2.46 -12.08 -10.31
CA VAL A 115 -1.48 -11.89 -9.23
C VAL A 115 -1.11 -10.41 -9.12
N ASN A 116 -0.80 -9.74 -10.24
CA ASN A 116 -0.51 -8.32 -10.24
C ASN A 116 -1.71 -7.51 -9.73
N LEU A 117 -2.92 -7.77 -10.21
CA LEU A 117 -4.11 -7.04 -9.78
C LEU A 117 -4.36 -7.15 -8.27
N VAL A 118 -4.20 -8.35 -7.69
CA VAL A 118 -4.33 -8.55 -6.24
C VAL A 118 -3.17 -7.92 -5.47
N THR A 119 -1.93 -8.03 -5.97
CA THR A 119 -0.74 -7.49 -5.31
C THR A 119 -0.82 -5.96 -5.20
N TYR A 120 -1.10 -5.28 -6.32
CA TYR A 120 -1.22 -3.83 -6.33
C TYR A 120 -2.52 -3.36 -5.65
N GLY A 121 -3.61 -4.12 -5.74
CA GLY A 121 -4.83 -3.83 -4.98
C GLY A 121 -4.60 -3.86 -3.47
N LEU A 122 -3.90 -4.89 -2.97
CA LEU A 122 -3.53 -4.98 -1.55
C LEU A 122 -2.55 -3.87 -1.14
N SER A 123 -1.58 -3.51 -1.98
CA SER A 123 -0.67 -2.40 -1.66
C SER A 123 -1.41 -1.07 -1.56
N GLY A 124 -2.37 -0.82 -2.46
CA GLY A 124 -3.26 0.35 -2.40
C GLY A 124 -4.16 0.36 -1.16
N LEU A 125 -4.65 -0.81 -0.73
CA LEU A 125 -5.41 -0.95 0.51
C LEU A 125 -4.57 -0.59 1.74
N PHE A 126 -3.33 -1.07 1.82
CA PHE A 126 -2.41 -0.73 2.92
C PHE A 126 -2.03 0.74 2.90
N ALA A 127 -1.78 1.32 1.72
CA ALA A 127 -1.50 2.74 1.58
C ALA A 127 -2.69 3.60 2.07
N ALA A 128 -3.93 3.23 1.72
CA ALA A 128 -5.13 3.91 2.21
C ALA A 128 -5.31 3.76 3.74
N GLY A 129 -5.02 2.58 4.30
CA GLY A 129 -5.03 2.35 5.74
C GLY A 129 -3.99 3.21 6.49
N ALA A 130 -2.77 3.28 5.96
CA ALA A 130 -1.72 4.15 6.51
C ALA A 130 -2.11 5.63 6.42
N ALA A 131 -2.72 6.06 5.31
CA ALA A 131 -3.20 7.43 5.14
C ALA A 131 -4.31 7.78 6.14
N LEU A 132 -5.28 6.89 6.36
CA LEU A 132 -6.32 7.06 7.39
C LEU A 132 -5.70 7.26 8.77
N PHE A 133 -4.69 6.45 9.12
CA PHE A 133 -3.99 6.57 10.40
C PHE A 133 -3.23 7.90 10.51
N LEU A 134 -2.51 8.29 9.46
CA LEU A 134 -1.74 9.53 9.44
C LEU A 134 -2.64 10.77 9.60
N VAL A 135 -3.79 10.76 8.93
CA VAL A 135 -4.83 11.80 9.05
C VAL A 135 -5.39 11.87 10.48
N THR A 136 -5.60 10.73 11.15
CA THR A 136 -6.03 10.74 12.57
C THR A 136 -4.97 11.31 13.51
N GLN A 137 -3.68 11.21 13.17
CA GLN A 137 -2.59 11.76 13.96
C GLN A 137 -2.42 13.27 13.76
N THR A 138 -2.58 13.76 12.52
CA THR A 138 -2.47 15.19 12.22
C THR A 138 -3.72 15.99 12.57
N GLY A 139 -4.87 15.33 12.74
CA GLY A 139 -6.13 16.00 13.10
C GLY A 139 -6.77 16.80 11.96
N ALA A 140 -6.08 16.94 10.83
CA ALA A 140 -6.51 17.65 9.63
C ALA A 140 -6.06 16.91 8.37
N GLY A 141 -6.80 17.10 7.28
CA GLY A 141 -6.43 16.59 5.96
C GLY A 141 -5.49 17.58 5.27
N SER A 142 -4.35 17.08 4.79
CA SER A 142 -3.45 17.81 3.90
C SER A 142 -3.15 16.98 2.64
N PRO A 143 -3.20 17.58 1.44
CA PRO A 143 -2.83 16.90 0.20
C PRO A 143 -1.32 16.60 0.10
N THR A 144 -0.49 17.25 0.92
CA THR A 144 0.98 17.13 0.82
C THR A 144 1.62 16.21 1.85
N ILE A 145 0.89 15.80 2.89
CA ILE A 145 1.39 14.97 3.99
C ILE A 145 2.03 13.65 3.50
N GLY A 146 1.54 13.07 2.41
CA GLY A 146 2.03 11.78 1.90
C GLY A 146 3.33 11.84 1.08
N LYS A 147 3.75 13.03 0.61
CA LYS A 147 4.85 13.16 -0.38
C LYS A 147 6.20 12.70 0.19
N ASP A 148 6.44 12.98 1.46
CA ASP A 148 7.73 12.72 2.11
C ASP A 148 7.92 11.24 2.45
N TYR A 149 6.85 10.42 2.38
CA TYR A 149 6.89 8.99 2.65
C TYR A 149 7.20 8.12 1.44
N ILE A 150 7.16 8.67 0.22
CA ILE A 150 7.29 7.90 -1.02
C ILE A 150 8.70 7.33 -1.17
N LEU A 151 9.72 8.20 -1.19
CA LEU A 151 11.11 7.80 -1.35
C LEU A 151 11.58 6.88 -0.20
N PRO A 152 11.31 7.17 1.09
CA PRO A 152 11.64 6.26 2.18
C PRO A 152 10.95 4.90 2.09
N SER A 153 9.69 4.84 1.63
CA SER A 153 8.97 3.56 1.50
C SER A 153 9.60 2.64 0.45
N VAL A 154 10.03 3.22 -0.68
CA VAL A 154 10.75 2.49 -1.73
C VAL A 154 12.14 2.09 -1.21
N ALA A 155 12.86 2.99 -0.55
CA ALA A 155 14.17 2.69 0.03
C ALA A 155 14.11 1.55 1.06
N ALA A 156 13.09 1.55 1.94
CA ALA A 156 12.88 0.48 2.91
C ALA A 156 12.64 -0.87 2.24
N ALA A 157 11.88 -0.92 1.14
CA ALA A 157 11.66 -2.14 0.38
C ALA A 157 12.95 -2.66 -0.29
N VAL A 158 13.80 -1.75 -0.79
CA VAL A 158 15.10 -2.08 -1.39
C VAL A 158 16.08 -2.60 -0.35
N ILE A 159 16.18 -1.94 0.81
CA ILE A 159 17.00 -2.42 1.94
C ILE A 159 16.49 -3.77 2.44
N GLY A 160 15.18 -4.00 2.40
CA GLY A 160 14.53 -5.28 2.69
C GLY A 160 14.81 -6.40 1.67
N GLY A 161 15.62 -6.15 0.64
CA GLY A 161 16.07 -7.17 -0.31
C GLY A 161 15.18 -7.33 -1.55
N VAL A 162 14.22 -6.43 -1.79
CA VAL A 162 13.40 -6.46 -3.01
C VAL A 162 14.08 -5.67 -4.14
N SER A 163 14.30 -6.30 -5.30
CA SER A 163 14.82 -5.61 -6.49
C SER A 163 13.79 -4.67 -7.11
N LEU A 164 14.18 -3.42 -7.40
CA LEU A 164 13.35 -2.43 -8.12
C LEU A 164 12.99 -2.85 -9.55
N PHE A 165 13.77 -3.76 -10.12
CA PHE A 165 13.61 -4.26 -11.48
C PHE A 165 12.93 -5.63 -11.54
N GLY A 166 12.39 -6.09 -10.41
CA GLY A 166 11.85 -7.45 -10.24
C GLY A 166 12.94 -8.41 -9.74
N GLY A 167 12.57 -9.30 -8.83
CA GLY A 167 13.48 -10.26 -8.22
C GLY A 167 12.98 -10.80 -6.89
N ARG A 168 13.70 -11.82 -6.38
CA ARG A 168 13.44 -12.50 -5.11
C ARG A 168 13.54 -11.50 -3.95
N GLY A 169 12.47 -11.34 -3.18
CA GLY A 169 12.48 -10.56 -1.95
C GLY A 169 11.93 -11.40 -0.79
N HIS A 170 12.77 -11.68 0.20
CA HIS A 170 12.36 -12.24 1.50
C HIS A 170 12.55 -11.17 2.57
N LEU A 171 11.65 -11.14 3.56
CA LEU A 171 11.68 -10.18 4.68
C LEU A 171 12.98 -10.24 5.53
N ALA A 172 13.80 -11.29 5.34
CA ALA A 172 15.08 -11.49 6.00
C ALA A 172 16.31 -11.13 5.13
N GLY A 173 16.14 -10.60 3.91
CA GLY A 173 17.28 -10.13 3.10
C GLY A 173 18.19 -11.23 2.53
N THR A 174 17.63 -12.37 2.12
CA THR A 174 18.35 -13.43 1.36
C THR A 174 17.50 -14.01 0.25
#